data_AF-A0A7S0MXS2-F1
#
_entry.id   AF-A0A7S0MXS2-F1
#
_cell.length_a   1.000
_cell.length_b   1.000
_cell.length_c   1.000
_cell.angle_alpha   90.00
_cell.angle_beta   90.00
_cell.angle_gamma   90.00
#
_symmetry.space_group_name_H-M   'P 1'
#
loop_
_entity.id
_entity.type
_entity.pdbx_description
1 polymer ?
#
loop_
_entity_poly.entity_id
_entity_poly.type
_entity_poly.pdbx_seq_one_letter_code
_entity_poly.pdbx_strand_id
1 'polypeptide(L)'
;EGPADVCQFCSLHDPKLAEGENMDLHFYHDCPMLGSCVECGQIIEIASVNEHLLHECEHMEQYEECARCMEAIKKDEIEEHRAKDNCVVAKPANMYNRCPLCHMDIPPGDEGWKSHLLEGRGCPANSRPVVAARA
;
A
#
# COMPACT_ATOMS: atom_id res chain seq x y z
N GLU A 1 -9.05 -8.56 -20.14
CA GLU A 1 -9.25 -9.52 -19.04
C GLU A 1 -8.02 -10.41 -19.00
N GLY A 2 -7.33 -10.47 -17.86
CA GLY A 2 -6.14 -11.32 -17.67
C GLY A 2 -6.52 -12.78 -17.39
N PRO A 3 -5.55 -13.69 -17.27
CA PRO A 3 -5.80 -15.08 -16.87
C PRO A 3 -6.47 -15.13 -15.48
N ALA A 4 -7.50 -15.97 -15.32
CA ALA A 4 -8.24 -16.10 -14.07
C ALA A 4 -7.41 -16.71 -12.92
N ASP A 5 -6.28 -17.34 -13.24
CA ASP A 5 -5.33 -17.97 -12.33
C ASP A 5 -4.13 -17.08 -11.98
N VAL A 6 -4.10 -15.83 -12.44
CA VAL A 6 -3.02 -14.88 -12.18
C VAL A 6 -3.53 -13.64 -11.46
N CYS A 7 -3.00 -13.37 -10.27
CA CYS A 7 -3.30 -12.12 -9.56
C CYS A 7 -2.70 -10.93 -10.29
N GLN A 8 -3.53 -9.96 -10.69
CA GLN A 8 -3.08 -8.77 -11.43
C GLN A 8 -2.15 -7.84 -10.62
N PHE A 9 -2.18 -7.90 -9.29
CA PHE A 9 -1.40 -6.99 -8.44
C PHE A 9 -0.03 -7.58 -8.09
N CYS A 10 0.00 -8.79 -7.52
CA CYS A 10 1.25 -9.42 -7.08
C CYS A 10 1.85 -10.39 -8.13
N SER A 11 1.17 -10.61 -9.25
CA SER A 11 1.58 -11.54 -10.31
C SER A 11 1.72 -13.00 -9.85
N LEU A 12 1.13 -13.36 -8.71
CA LEU A 12 1.04 -14.76 -8.27
C LEU A 12 0.24 -15.55 -9.30
N HIS A 13 0.87 -16.57 -9.86
CA HIS A 13 0.22 -17.56 -10.71
C HIS A 13 -0.05 -18.83 -9.88
N ASP A 14 -1.32 -19.14 -9.64
CA ASP A 14 -1.74 -20.39 -9.02
C ASP A 14 -3.09 -20.80 -9.63
N PRO A 15 -3.20 -21.98 -10.27
CA PRO A 15 -4.46 -22.48 -10.83
C PRO A 15 -5.64 -22.45 -9.85
N LYS A 16 -5.37 -22.56 -8.55
CA LYS A 16 -6.40 -22.47 -7.51
C LYS A 16 -7.06 -21.10 -7.43
N LEU A 17 -6.38 -20.03 -7.85
CA LEU A 17 -6.97 -18.69 -7.87
C LEU A 17 -8.20 -18.61 -8.80
N ALA A 18 -8.24 -19.42 -9.86
CA ALA A 18 -9.37 -19.48 -10.77
C ALA A 18 -10.57 -20.26 -10.21
N GLU A 19 -10.44 -20.91 -9.04
CA GLU A 19 -11.48 -21.73 -8.44
C GLU A 19 -12.32 -20.92 -7.45
N GLY A 20 -13.65 -20.92 -7.65
CA GLY A 20 -14.60 -20.35 -6.69
C GLY A 20 -14.30 -18.89 -6.33
N GLU A 21 -14.15 -18.61 -5.04
CA GLU A 21 -13.89 -17.27 -4.48
C GLU A 21 -12.40 -17.09 -4.11
N ASN A 22 -11.50 -17.97 -4.57
CA ASN A 22 -10.10 -17.95 -4.14
C ASN A 22 -9.37 -16.66 -4.56
N MET A 23 -9.67 -16.09 -5.72
CA MET A 23 -9.12 -14.79 -6.13
C MET A 23 -9.58 -13.67 -5.19
N ASP A 24 -10.86 -13.67 -4.79
CA ASP A 24 -11.41 -12.66 -3.88
C ASP A 24 -10.80 -12.81 -2.47
N LEU A 25 -10.67 -14.04 -1.98
CA LEU A 25 -9.97 -14.33 -0.72
C LEU A 25 -8.50 -13.89 -0.78
N HIS A 26 -7.84 -14.11 -1.92
CA HIS A 26 -6.48 -13.62 -2.13
C HIS A 26 -6.41 -12.10 -2.05
N PHE A 27 -7.32 -11.37 -2.71
CA PHE A 27 -7.34 -9.90 -2.59
C PHE A 27 -7.61 -9.45 -1.16
N TYR A 28 -8.55 -10.11 -0.49
CA TYR A 28 -9.01 -9.74 0.84
C TYR A 28 -7.96 -10.03 1.93
N HIS A 29 -7.22 -11.14 1.85
CA HIS A 29 -6.30 -11.58 2.91
C HIS A 29 -4.83 -11.68 2.50
N ASP A 30 -4.53 -12.19 1.30
CA ASP A 30 -3.20 -12.74 1.01
C ASP A 30 -2.32 -11.85 0.13
N CYS A 31 -2.91 -11.03 -0.74
CA CYS A 31 -2.18 -10.25 -1.73
C CYS A 31 -1.29 -9.20 -1.04
N PRO A 32 0.04 -9.28 -1.15
CA PRO A 32 0.95 -8.39 -0.42
C PRO A 32 0.98 -6.97 -0.98
N MET A 33 0.42 -6.77 -2.17
CA MET A 33 0.27 -5.46 -2.82
C MET A 33 -0.97 -4.70 -2.33
N LEU A 34 -1.88 -5.38 -1.63
CA LEU A 34 -3.15 -4.83 -1.16
C LEU A 34 -3.16 -4.72 0.36
N GLY A 35 -3.94 -3.77 0.87
CA GLY A 35 -4.23 -3.59 2.28
C GLY A 35 -5.69 -3.25 2.49
N SER A 36 -6.16 -3.37 3.74
CA SER A 36 -7.48 -2.86 4.13
C SER A 36 -7.30 -1.45 4.66
N CYS A 37 -8.10 -0.50 4.18
CA CYS A 37 -8.15 0.85 4.71
C CYS A 37 -8.52 0.81 6.20
N VAL A 38 -7.75 1.51 7.04
CA VAL A 38 -7.94 1.50 8.49
C VAL A 38 -9.25 2.15 8.95
N GLU A 39 -9.85 3.00 8.11
CA GLU A 39 -11.10 3.70 8.42
C GLU A 39 -12.32 2.98 7.86
N CYS A 40 -12.37 2.73 6.55
CA CYS A 40 -13.56 2.17 5.88
C CYS A 40 -13.48 0.64 5.63
N GLY A 41 -12.32 0.01 5.86
CA GLY A 41 -12.12 -1.42 5.63
C GLY A 41 -11.98 -1.84 4.16
N GLN A 42 -12.13 -0.93 3.20
CA GLN A 42 -12.01 -1.23 1.77
C GLN A 42 -10.63 -1.84 1.43
N ILE A 43 -10.62 -2.86 0.58
CA ILE A 43 -9.38 -3.41 0.02
C ILE A 43 -8.88 -2.50 -1.09
N ILE A 44 -7.66 -1.97 -0.91
CA ILE A 44 -7.02 -1.01 -1.81
C ILE A 44 -5.55 -1.39 -2.03
N GLU A 45 -4.94 -0.87 -3.09
CA GLU A 45 -3.50 -0.98 -3.29
C GLU A 45 -2.76 -0.19 -2.21
N ILE A 46 -1.70 -0.78 -1.65
CA ILE A 46 -0.87 -0.11 -0.62
C ILE A 46 -0.29 1.19 -1.19
N ALA A 47 0.02 1.21 -2.49
CA ALA A 47 0.52 2.40 -3.20
C ALA A 47 -0.43 3.59 -3.15
N SER A 48 -1.74 3.34 -3.07
CA SER A 48 -2.79 4.36 -3.16
C SER A 48 -3.39 4.74 -1.81
N VAL A 49 -2.88 4.23 -0.69
CA VAL A 49 -3.48 4.48 0.65
C VAL A 49 -3.54 5.98 0.97
N ASN A 50 -2.49 6.75 0.67
CA ASN A 50 -2.50 8.20 0.92
C ASN A 50 -3.55 8.92 0.06
N GLU A 51 -3.59 8.61 -1.24
CA GLU A 51 -4.59 9.18 -2.16
C GLU A 51 -6.01 8.82 -1.73
N HIS A 52 -6.24 7.55 -1.38
CA HIS A 52 -7.51 7.06 -0.87
C HIS A 52 -7.95 7.84 0.37
N LEU A 53 -7.11 7.95 1.40
CA LEU A 53 -7.44 8.66 2.64
C LEU A 53 -7.68 10.15 2.44
N LEU A 54 -7.08 10.78 1.43
CA LEU A 54 -7.22 12.21 1.17
C LEU A 54 -8.38 12.56 0.24
N HIS A 55 -8.79 11.65 -0.66
CA HIS A 55 -9.67 12.02 -1.78
C HIS A 55 -10.82 11.05 -2.06
N GLU A 56 -10.76 9.81 -1.58
CA GLU A 56 -11.74 8.76 -1.94
C GLU A 56 -12.49 8.19 -0.72
N CYS A 57 -11.81 8.12 0.43
CA CYS A 57 -12.33 7.50 1.63
C CYS A 57 -13.56 8.26 2.14
N GLU A 58 -14.57 7.52 2.62
CA GLU A 58 -15.74 8.13 3.26
C GLU A 58 -15.38 8.94 4.53
N HIS A 59 -14.18 8.70 5.09
CA HIS A 59 -13.61 9.41 6.23
C HIS A 59 -12.59 10.48 5.85
N MET A 60 -12.44 10.84 4.57
CA MET A 60 -11.39 11.76 4.10
C MET A 60 -11.38 13.13 4.82
N GLU A 61 -12.53 13.59 5.31
CA GLU A 61 -12.64 14.85 6.05
C GLU A 61 -11.82 14.86 7.35
N GLN A 62 -11.43 13.69 7.86
CA GLN A 62 -10.60 13.53 9.06
C GLN A 62 -9.10 13.64 8.78
N TYR A 63 -8.69 13.67 7.50
CA TYR A 63 -7.30 13.63 7.08
C TYR A 63 -6.85 14.94 6.45
N GLU A 64 -5.56 15.22 6.60
CA GLU A 64 -4.87 16.32 5.96
C GLU A 64 -3.52 15.83 5.43
N GLU A 65 -3.13 16.32 4.26
CA GLU A 65 -1.81 16.01 3.71
C GLU A 65 -0.73 16.78 4.47
N CYS A 66 0.27 16.05 4.96
CA CYS A 66 1.44 16.69 5.53
C CYS A 66 2.33 17.27 4.41
N ALA A 67 2.44 18.59 4.32
CA ALA A 67 3.28 19.28 3.32
C ALA A 67 4.79 18.93 3.38
N ARG A 68 5.25 18.26 4.45
CA ARG A 68 6.63 17.82 4.60
C ARG A 68 6.85 16.42 4.06
N CYS A 69 6.03 15.43 4.43
CA CYS A 69 6.22 14.03 4.04
C CYS A 69 5.26 13.54 2.94
N MET A 70 4.24 14.33 2.60
CA MET A 70 3.17 14.02 1.63
C MET A 70 2.30 12.81 2.03
N GLU A 71 2.28 12.44 3.31
CA GLU A 71 1.41 11.38 3.82
C GLU A 71 0.09 11.97 4.35
N ALA A 72 -0.95 11.16 4.30
CA ALA A 72 -2.25 11.44 4.89
C ALA A 72 -2.18 11.27 6.41
N ILE A 73 -2.30 12.36 7.15
CA ILE A 73 -2.25 12.36 8.63
C ILE A 73 -3.61 12.78 9.17
N LYS A 74 -4.05 12.19 10.29
CA LYS A 74 -5.30 12.64 10.92
C LYS A 74 -5.17 14.09 11.41
N LYS A 75 -6.24 14.87 11.25
CA LYS A 75 -6.28 16.29 11.61
C LYS A 75 -6.07 16.55 13.11
N ASP A 76 -6.42 15.59 13.97
CA ASP A 76 -6.16 15.68 15.41
C ASP A 76 -4.70 15.35 15.79
N GLU A 77 -3.93 14.72 14.90
CA GLU A 77 -2.53 14.36 15.09
C GLU A 77 -1.55 15.26 14.29
N ILE A 78 -2.03 16.00 13.28
CA ILE A 78 -1.18 16.74 12.33
C ILE A 78 -0.27 17.78 13.01
N GLU A 79 -0.77 18.49 14.02
CA GLU A 79 0.02 19.52 14.72
C GLU A 79 1.14 18.89 15.54
N GLU A 80 0.89 17.76 16.21
CA GLU A 80 1.92 17.02 16.93
C GLU A 80 2.94 16.39 15.97
N HIS A 81 2.46 15.84 14.85
CA HIS A 81 3.29 15.31 13.77
C HIS A 81 4.28 16.38 13.25
N ARG A 82 3.79 17.58 12.96
CA ARG A 82 4.60 18.73 12.52
C ARG A 82 5.57 19.19 13.60
N ALA A 83 5.11 19.32 14.84
CA ALA A 83 5.94 19.82 15.94
C ALA A 83 7.13 18.90 16.27
N LYS A 84 6.97 17.59 16.11
CA LYS A 84 8.03 16.61 16.38
C LYS A 84 9.09 16.53 15.27
N ASP A 85 8.76 16.95 14.05
CA ASP A 85 9.65 16.88 12.89
C ASP A 85 10.25 15.48 12.61
N ASN A 86 9.59 14.43 13.11
CA ASN A 86 10.02 13.04 12.99
C ASN A 86 9.72 12.42 11.62
N CYS A 87 8.93 13.10 10.78
CA CYS A 87 8.63 12.62 9.45
C CYS A 87 9.74 12.96 8.45
N VAL A 88 9.97 12.03 7.51
CA VAL A 88 10.98 12.18 6.47
C VAL A 88 10.45 13.10 5.39
N VAL A 89 11.22 14.14 5.06
CA VAL A 89 10.91 15.10 4.00
C VAL A 89 10.72 14.37 2.68
N ALA A 90 9.62 14.66 2.00
CA ALA A 90 9.34 14.18 0.67
C ALA A 90 10.37 14.74 -0.33
N LYS A 91 10.94 13.87 -1.15
CA LYS A 91 11.69 14.27 -2.34
C LYS A 91 10.69 14.46 -3.51
N PRO A 92 11.14 14.67 -4.75
CA PRO A 92 10.26 14.66 -5.92
C PRO A 92 9.72 13.25 -6.24
N ALA A 93 8.44 13.14 -6.59
CA ALA A 93 7.76 11.85 -6.84
C ALA A 93 8.39 11.00 -7.96
N ASN A 94 9.10 11.62 -8.91
CA ASN A 94 9.84 10.91 -9.95
C ASN A 94 11.14 10.25 -9.44
N MET A 95 11.54 10.47 -8.18
CA MET A 95 12.77 9.94 -7.60
C MET A 95 12.53 8.81 -6.58
N TYR A 96 11.34 8.71 -6.01
CA TYR A 96 10.98 7.73 -4.98
C TYR A 96 9.45 7.70 -4.78
N ASN A 97 8.94 6.58 -4.28
CA ASN A 97 7.62 6.53 -3.66
C ASN A 97 7.77 6.53 -2.13
N ARG A 98 6.70 6.83 -1.40
CA ARG A 98 6.66 6.72 0.06
C ARG A 98 5.73 5.58 0.47
N CYS A 99 6.25 4.58 1.19
CA CYS A 99 5.43 3.50 1.71
C CYS A 99 4.60 3.98 2.92
N PRO A 100 3.26 3.97 2.89
CA PRO A 100 2.42 4.42 4.00
C PRO A 100 2.41 3.45 5.19
N LEU A 101 2.96 2.24 5.03
CA LEU A 101 3.02 1.24 6.10
C LEU A 101 4.27 1.42 6.97
N CYS A 102 5.43 1.63 6.33
CA CYS A 102 6.72 1.74 7.04
C CYS A 102 7.32 3.15 7.01
N HIS A 103 6.68 4.09 6.31
CA HIS A 103 7.07 5.50 6.17
C HIS A 103 8.47 5.71 5.57
N MET A 104 9.00 4.70 4.87
CA MET A 104 10.29 4.77 4.19
C MET A 104 10.14 5.16 2.71
N ASP A 105 11.13 5.89 2.20
CA ASP A 105 11.30 6.09 0.76
C ASP A 105 11.69 4.77 0.09
N ILE A 106 11.01 4.44 -1.00
CA ILE A 106 11.26 3.26 -1.83
C ILE A 106 11.52 3.70 -3.27
N PRO A 107 12.08 2.85 -4.16
CA PRO A 107 12.31 3.22 -5.54
C PRO A 107 11.01 3.74 -6.22
N PRO A 108 11.11 4.64 -7.21
CA PRO A 108 9.95 5.26 -7.84
C PRO A 108 9.17 4.29 -8.74
N GLY A 109 7.91 4.62 -9.03
CA GLY A 109 7.03 3.88 -9.94
C GLY A 109 6.62 2.49 -9.43
N ASP A 110 5.86 1.77 -10.25
CA ASP A 110 5.23 0.50 -9.88
C ASP A 110 6.24 -0.60 -9.58
N GLU A 111 7.36 -0.63 -10.31
CA GLU A 111 8.43 -1.61 -10.06
C GLU A 111 9.10 -1.40 -8.70
N GLY A 112 9.17 -0.16 -8.22
CA GLY A 112 9.66 0.14 -6.89
C GLY A 112 8.73 -0.39 -5.79
N TRP A 113 7.41 -0.34 -6.00
CA TRP A 113 6.43 -0.97 -5.12
C TRP A 113 6.54 -2.48 -5.12
N LYS A 114 6.62 -3.10 -6.31
CA LYS A 114 6.79 -4.55 -6.44
C LYS A 114 8.07 -5.02 -5.76
N SER A 115 9.21 -4.37 -6.00
CA SER A 115 10.46 -4.72 -5.33
C SER A 115 10.36 -4.57 -3.81
N HIS A 116 9.76 -3.47 -3.32
CA HIS A 116 9.59 -3.26 -1.89
C HIS A 116 8.67 -4.28 -1.21
N LEU A 117 7.57 -4.66 -1.85
CA LEU A 117 6.52 -5.49 -1.25
C LEU A 117 6.66 -6.98 -1.54
N LEU A 118 7.33 -7.37 -2.63
CA LEU A 118 7.38 -8.75 -3.13
C LEU A 118 8.78 -9.38 -3.13
N GLU A 119 9.85 -8.61 -2.90
CA GLU A 119 11.22 -9.14 -2.92
C GLU A 119 11.85 -9.20 -1.53
N GLY A 120 12.82 -10.11 -1.35
CA GLY A 120 13.60 -10.22 -0.12
C GLY A 120 12.73 -10.48 1.12
N ARG A 121 12.81 -9.57 2.11
CA ARG A 121 11.96 -9.63 3.32
C ARG A 121 10.64 -8.88 3.17
N GLY A 122 10.41 -8.20 2.05
CA GLY A 122 9.29 -7.29 1.86
C GLY A 122 9.35 -6.06 2.77
N CYS A 123 8.25 -5.33 2.80
CA CYS A 123 8.04 -4.22 3.71
C CYS A 123 7.96 -4.74 5.16
N PRO A 124 8.76 -4.20 6.11
CA PRO A 124 8.78 -4.67 7.49
C PRO A 124 7.47 -4.43 8.25
N ALA A 125 6.62 -3.52 7.75
CA ALA A 125 5.34 -3.17 8.34
C ALA A 125 4.14 -3.78 7.58
N ASN A 126 4.38 -4.58 6.54
CA ASN A 126 3.32 -5.29 5.86
C ASN A 126 3.00 -6.59 6.61
N SER A 127 1.74 -6.71 7.06
CA SER A 127 1.24 -7.90 7.75
C SER A 127 1.01 -9.08 6.82
N ARG A 128 0.99 -8.85 5.50
CA ARG A 128 0.82 -9.88 4.49
C ARG A 128 2.21 -10.37 4.03
N PRO A 129 2.48 -11.70 4.11
CA PRO A 129 3.80 -12.23 3.79
C PRO A 129 4.09 -12.10 2.30
N VAL A 130 5.37 -11.91 1.96
CA VAL A 130 5.83 -12.04 0.58
C VAL A 130 5.43 -13.43 0.06
N VAL A 131 4.58 -13.47 -0.96
CA VAL A 131 4.28 -14.73 -1.66
C VAL A 131 5.52 -15.10 -2.47
N ALA A 132 6.29 -16.06 -2.00
CA ALA A 132 7.36 -16.61 -2.80
C ALA A 132 6.75 -17.17 -4.08
N ALA A 133 7.16 -16.65 -5.24
CA ALA A 133 6.81 -17.24 -6.52
C ALA A 133 7.18 -18.73 -6.45
N ARG A 134 6.19 -19.61 -6.46
CA ARG A 134 6.45 -21.05 -6.53
C ARG A 134 6.98 -21.30 -7.94
N ALA A 135 8.24 -21.70 -8.00
CA ALA A 135 8.91 -22.13 -9.24
C ALA A 135 8.20 -23.34 -9.85
#